data_AF-A0A453TBJ7-F1
#
_entry.id   AF-A0A453TBJ7-F1
#
_cell.length_a   1.000
_cell.length_b   1.000
_cell.length_c   1.000
_cell.angle_alpha   90.00
_cell.angle_beta   90.00
_cell.angle_gamma   90.00
#
_symmetry.space_group_name_H-M   'P 1'
#
loop_
_entity.id
_entity.type
_entity.pdbx_description
1 polymer ?
#
loop_
_entity_poly.entity_id
_entity_poly.type
_entity_poly.pdbx_seq_one_letter_code
_entity_poly.pdbx_strand_id
1 'polypeptide(L)'
;MDGGFRLPSVKAMQRDVLECEKVMKRYSREESRTPCIGLLPTWYNDRLCEDMGCNPRRKNGFFAELFESYGPDDYNDLHPK
;
A
#
# COMPACT_ATOMS: atom_id res chain seq x y z
N MET A 1 -0.08 -16.16 -12.37
CA MET A 1 -1.41 -15.66 -11.91
C MET A 1 -2.28 -16.87 -11.67
N ASP A 2 -2.01 -17.61 -10.59
CA ASP A 2 -2.59 -18.95 -10.36
C ASP A 2 -3.91 -18.91 -9.58
N GLY A 3 -4.71 -17.85 -9.78
CA GLY A 3 -5.98 -17.67 -9.05
C GLY A 3 -5.86 -17.44 -7.55
N GLY A 4 -4.63 -17.29 -7.02
CA GLY A 4 -4.37 -17.02 -5.60
C GLY A 4 -4.88 -15.67 -5.10
N PHE A 5 -5.17 -14.73 -6.01
CA PHE A 5 -5.73 -13.42 -5.68
C PHE A 5 -7.12 -13.29 -6.31
N ARG A 6 -8.12 -12.94 -5.48
CA ARG A 6 -9.48 -12.65 -5.95
C ARG A 6 -9.70 -11.15 -5.95
N LEU A 7 -9.94 -10.60 -7.14
CA LEU A 7 -10.30 -9.20 -7.28
C LEU A 7 -11.67 -8.93 -6.64
N PRO A 8 -11.83 -7.78 -5.98
CA PRO A 8 -13.13 -7.35 -5.48
C PRO A 8 -14.05 -6.93 -6.64
N SER A 9 -15.32 -6.68 -6.35
CA SER A 9 -16.28 -6.21 -7.37
C SER A 9 -15.81 -4.89 -8.04
N VAL A 10 -16.20 -4.67 -9.30
CA VAL A 10 -15.89 -3.42 -10.02
C VAL A 10 -16.28 -2.17 -9.23
N LYS A 11 -17.44 -2.21 -8.55
CA LYS A 11 -17.92 -1.10 -7.71
C LYS A 11 -17.01 -0.83 -6.51
N ALA A 12 -16.40 -1.86 -5.92
CA ALA A 12 -15.46 -1.70 -4.83
C ALA A 12 -14.14 -1.10 -5.36
N MET A 13 -13.61 -1.62 -6.47
CA MET A 13 -12.42 -1.05 -7.11
C MET A 13 -12.58 0.44 -7.45
N GLN A 14 -13.75 0.83 -7.99
CA GLN A 14 -14.04 2.23 -8.30
C GLN A 14 -14.06 3.12 -7.05
N ARG A 15 -14.54 2.61 -5.91
CA ARG A 15 -14.54 3.35 -4.64
C ARG A 15 -13.12 3.54 -4.12
N ASP A 16 -12.30 2.50 -4.16
CA ASP A 16 -10.90 2.54 -3.70
C ASP A 16 -10.10 3.57 -4.51
N VAL A 17 -10.27 3.60 -5.83
CA VAL A 17 -9.65 4.62 -6.71
C VAL A 17 -10.09 6.03 -6.31
N LEU A 18 -11.37 6.23 -6.03
CA LEU A 18 -11.91 7.54 -5.61
C LEU A 18 -11.37 7.96 -4.24
N GLU A 19 -11.19 7.04 -3.31
CA GLU A 19 -10.60 7.30 -1.99
C GLU A 19 -9.12 7.66 -2.09
N CYS A 20 -8.35 6.91 -2.88
CA CYS A 20 -6.97 7.25 -3.23
C CYS A 20 -6.91 8.67 -3.82
N GLU A 21 -7.76 8.99 -4.80
CA GLU A 21 -7.81 10.30 -5.43
C GLU A 21 -8.12 11.42 -4.41
N LYS A 22 -9.06 11.20 -3.48
CA LYS A 22 -9.37 12.17 -2.41
C LYS A 22 -8.20 12.40 -1.46
N VAL A 23 -7.54 11.33 -1.02
CA VAL A 23 -6.36 11.40 -0.13
C VAL A 23 -5.26 12.15 -0.87
N MET A 24 -5.00 11.78 -2.11
CA MET A 24 -4.01 12.41 -2.95
C MET A 24 -4.29 13.90 -3.19
N LYS A 25 -5.54 14.30 -3.44
CA LYS A 25 -5.93 15.72 -3.55
C LYS A 25 -5.70 16.53 -2.27
N ARG A 26 -5.74 15.90 -1.10
CA ARG A 26 -5.43 16.58 0.17
C ARG A 26 -3.94 16.85 0.35
N TYR A 27 -3.09 15.95 -0.13
CA TYR A 27 -1.63 16.02 0.04
C TYR A 27 -0.90 16.57 -1.19
N SER A 28 -1.55 16.61 -2.35
CA SER A 28 -1.06 17.18 -3.60
C SER A 28 -1.37 18.67 -3.64
N ARG A 29 -0.34 19.49 -3.91
CA ARG A 29 -0.54 20.89 -4.29
C ARG A 29 -1.19 20.93 -5.68
N GLU A 30 -2.09 21.88 -5.88
CA GLU A 30 -3.05 22.08 -6.99
C GLU A 30 -2.58 21.75 -8.42
N GLU A 31 -1.27 21.70 -8.70
CA GLU A 31 -0.68 21.44 -10.01
C GLU A 31 -0.18 20.01 -10.26
N SER A 32 -0.09 19.13 -9.25
CA SER A 32 0.39 17.77 -9.51
C SER A 32 -0.75 16.94 -10.11
N ARG A 33 -0.81 16.95 -11.45
CA ARG A 33 -1.84 16.29 -12.29
C ARG A 33 -1.86 14.77 -12.18
N THR A 34 -0.83 14.19 -11.57
CA THR A 34 -0.77 12.79 -11.21
C THR A 34 -0.17 12.72 -9.83
N PRO A 35 -0.93 12.28 -8.82
CA PRO A 35 -0.34 12.02 -7.53
C PRO A 35 0.55 10.80 -7.69
N CYS A 36 1.85 11.05 -7.78
CA CYS A 36 2.82 9.98 -7.95
C CYS A 36 2.65 9.01 -6.77
N ILE A 37 2.55 7.72 -7.07
CA ILE A 37 2.68 6.62 -6.10
C ILE A 37 3.92 6.84 -5.20
N GLY A 38 4.92 7.57 -5.68
CA GLY A 38 6.09 8.02 -4.93
C GLY A 38 5.86 9.03 -3.79
N LEU A 39 4.68 9.64 -3.62
CA LEU A 39 4.40 10.52 -2.47
C LEU A 39 4.04 9.73 -1.20
N LEU A 40 3.49 8.52 -1.36
CA LEU A 40 3.08 7.63 -0.26
C LEU A 40 3.50 6.18 -0.52
N PRO A 41 4.79 5.91 -0.81
CA PRO A 41 5.25 4.58 -1.21
C PRO A 41 5.01 3.52 -0.13
N THR A 42 5.19 3.89 1.14
CA THR A 42 4.95 3.03 2.29
C THR A 42 3.48 2.58 2.39
N TRP A 43 2.54 3.52 2.27
CA TRP A 43 1.10 3.22 2.35
C TRP A 43 0.63 2.37 1.18
N TYR A 44 1.12 2.67 -0.03
CA TYR A 44 0.78 1.89 -1.22
C TYR A 44 1.27 0.45 -1.10
N ASN A 45 2.52 0.26 -0.63
CA ASN A 45 3.07 -1.06 -0.42
C ASN A 45 2.34 -1.82 0.69
N ASP A 46 1.89 -1.16 1.77
CA ASP A 46 1.06 -1.79 2.80
C ASP A 46 -0.25 -2.30 2.25
N ARG A 47 -0.94 -1.47 1.46
CA ARG A 47 -2.20 -1.84 0.84
C ARG A 47 -2.02 -3.02 -0.11
N LEU A 48 -0.91 -3.03 -0.86
CA LEU A 48 -0.55 -4.15 -1.71
C LEU A 48 -0.28 -5.42 -0.89
N CYS A 49 0.38 -5.30 0.27
CA CYS A 49 0.60 -6.43 1.19
C CYS A 49 -0.73 -6.99 1.71
N GLU A 50 -1.67 -6.12 2.11
CA GLU A 50 -3.02 -6.53 2.51
C GLU A 50 -3.75 -7.28 1.40
N ASP A 51 -3.69 -6.75 0.17
CA ASP A 51 -4.31 -7.37 -1.00
C ASP A 51 -3.70 -8.75 -1.29
N MET A 52 -2.39 -8.92 -1.08
CA MET A 52 -1.72 -10.22 -1.19
C MET A 52 -2.01 -11.17 -0.02
N GLY A 53 -2.71 -10.73 1.02
CA GLY A 53 -2.92 -11.51 2.25
C GLY A 53 -1.68 -11.61 3.14
N CYS A 54 -0.67 -10.77 2.89
CA CYS A 54 0.54 -10.65 3.68
C CYS A 54 0.27 -9.75 4.91
N ASN A 55 1.00 -9.99 6.00
CA ASN A 55 0.95 -9.10 7.15
C ASN A 55 1.64 -7.77 6.77
N PRO A 56 0.99 -6.61 6.92
CA PRO A 56 1.61 -5.32 6.60
C PRO A 56 2.74 -4.94 7.57
N ARG A 57 2.92 -5.66 8.68
CA ARG A 57 4.11 -5.49 9.54
C ARG A 57 5.35 -5.97 8.81
N ARG A 58 6.22 -5.03 8.45
CA ARG A 58 7.39 -5.25 7.59
C ARG A 58 8.60 -5.68 8.38
N LYS A 59 8.64 -5.37 9.68
CA LYS A 59 9.74 -5.72 10.58
C LYS A 59 9.32 -6.62 11.74
N ASN A 60 10.27 -7.47 12.13
CA ASN A 60 10.14 -8.38 13.27
C ASN A 60 10.32 -7.63 14.60
N GLY A 61 9.26 -6.99 15.07
CA GLY A 61 9.21 -6.38 16.40
C GLY A 61 8.38 -5.10 16.43
N PHE A 62 7.83 -4.75 17.60
CA PHE A 62 7.05 -3.51 17.75
C PHE A 62 7.94 -2.26 17.68
N PHE A 63 9.13 -2.31 18.30
CA PHE A 63 10.08 -1.19 18.31
C PHE A 63 10.76 -0.97 16.95
N ALA A 64 11.13 -2.06 16.26
CA ALA A 64 11.73 -1.98 14.93
C ALA A 64 10.75 -1.36 13.91
N GLU A 65 9.46 -1.66 14.02
CA GLU A 65 8.45 -1.04 13.15
C GLU A 65 8.32 0.47 13.42
N LEU A 66 8.43 0.94 14.68
CA LEU A 66 8.22 2.36 14.99
C LEU A 66 9.43 3.27 14.72
N PHE A 67 10.64 2.79 14.99
CA PHE A 67 11.82 3.66 15.10
C PHE A 67 12.84 3.49 13.97
N GLU A 68 12.72 2.42 13.21
CA GLU A 68 13.76 1.97 12.31
C GLU A 68 13.40 2.37 10.87
N SER A 69 14.38 2.84 10.08
CA SER A 69 14.13 3.33 8.72
C SER A 69 13.60 2.21 7.82
N TYR A 70 12.61 2.53 6.98
CA TYR A 70 12.00 1.58 6.06
C TYR A 70 12.80 1.46 4.76
N GLY A 71 13.05 0.23 4.33
CA GLY A 71 13.77 -0.08 3.09
C GLY A 71 13.02 -1.08 2.20
N PRO A 72 13.43 -1.22 0.93
CA PRO A 72 12.92 -2.26 0.03
C PRO A 72 13.18 -3.67 0.56
N ASP A 73 14.27 -3.86 1.31
CA ASP A 73 14.65 -5.17 1.87
C ASP A 73 13.63 -5.70 2.89
N ASP A 74 12.85 -4.81 3.53
CA ASP A 74 11.82 -5.17 4.50
C ASP A 74 10.64 -5.96 3.88
N TYR A 75 10.53 -5.99 2.55
CA TYR A 75 9.45 -6.70 1.83
C TYR A 75 9.86 -8.08 1.31
N ASN A 76 11.12 -8.49 1.44
CA ASN A 76 11.64 -9.73 0.84
C ASN A 76 11.10 -10.99 1.52
N ASP A 77 10.79 -10.94 2.82
CA ASP A 77 10.37 -12.10 3.62
C ASP A 77 8.83 -12.15 3.84
N LEU A 78 8.07 -11.39 3.06
CA LEU A 78 6.61 -11.34 3.17
C LEU A 78 5.98 -12.61 2.57
N HIS A 79 5.50 -13.47 3.45
CA HIS A 79 4.69 -14.62 3.08
C HIS A 79 3.20 -14.35 3.33
N PRO A 80 2.32 -14.71 2.38
CA PRO A 80 0.88 -14.69 2.60
C PRO A 80 0.52 -15.65 3.74
N LYS A 81 -0.42 -15.25 4.59
CA LYS A 81 -0.93 -16.09 5.69
C LYS A 81 -1.78 -17.25 5.20
#